data_AF-A0A5C7MH73-F1
#
_entry.id   AF-A0A5C7MH73-F1
#
_cell.length_a   1.000
_cell.length_b   1.000
_cell.length_c   1.000
_cell.angle_alpha   90.00
_cell.angle_beta   90.00
_cell.angle_gamma   90.00
#
_symmetry.space_group_name_H-M   'P 1'
#
loop_
_entity.id
_entity.type
_entity.pdbx_description
1 polymer ?
#
loop_
_entity_poly.entity_id
_entity_poly.type
_entity_poly.pdbx_seq_one_letter_code
_entity_poly.pdbx_strand_id
1 'polypeptide(L)'
;PPANFSLTTSTLTANFTDSSSDSDGSIASRSWNFGDGSTSTATNPSHTYASAGTYTVSLTVTDDDGATNSTSKSVTVSSGGGSCTPSGTTLCNGSQVSGLSAAKGKWTSTYKLVVPAGASNLKFSIAGGTGDADMYVRLGSAPTTTSYNCRPYLSGNNETCTFAAPTAGTYYVRVRAYSAFSGVTLSTSFTP
;
A
#
# COMPACT_ATOMS: atom_id res chain seq x y z
N PRO A 1 16.16 -26.54 23.80
CA PRO A 1 15.10 -25.70 23.20
C PRO A 1 15.10 -25.47 21.66
N PRO A 2 14.25 -26.12 20.83
CA PRO A 2 14.04 -25.72 19.43
C PRO A 2 13.39 -24.34 19.28
N ALA A 3 13.99 -23.45 18.46
CA ALA A 3 13.44 -22.13 18.16
C ALA A 3 12.43 -22.20 17.00
N ASN A 4 11.24 -21.60 17.18
CA ASN A 4 10.26 -21.48 16.11
C ASN A 4 9.34 -20.25 16.34
N PHE A 5 8.80 -19.69 15.28
CA PHE A 5 7.83 -18.61 15.37
C PHE A 5 6.90 -18.54 14.15
N SER A 6 5.76 -17.87 14.28
CA SER A 6 4.92 -17.47 13.14
C SER A 6 4.83 -15.95 13.05
N LEU A 7 4.40 -15.44 11.90
CA LEU A 7 4.28 -14.00 11.69
C LEU A 7 3.02 -13.66 10.88
N THR A 8 2.51 -12.47 11.10
CA THR A 8 1.48 -11.83 10.26
C THR A 8 1.92 -10.41 9.93
N THR A 9 1.50 -9.87 8.79
CA THR A 9 1.81 -8.50 8.40
C THR A 9 0.55 -7.70 8.15
N SER A 10 0.59 -6.44 8.56
CA SER A 10 -0.39 -5.42 8.22
C SER A 10 0.38 -4.16 7.90
N THR A 11 0.32 -3.76 6.63
CA THR A 11 1.13 -2.67 6.08
C THR A 11 2.64 -2.85 6.38
N LEU A 12 3.30 -1.84 6.96
CA LEU A 12 4.69 -1.87 7.41
C LEU A 12 4.90 -2.61 8.73
N THR A 13 3.83 -3.09 9.37
CA THR A 13 3.92 -3.71 10.69
C THR A 13 3.85 -5.23 10.59
N ALA A 14 4.80 -5.92 11.23
CA ALA A 14 4.80 -7.35 11.42
C ALA A 14 4.54 -7.69 12.89
N ASN A 15 3.65 -8.65 13.14
CA ASN A 15 3.40 -9.20 14.47
C ASN A 15 3.94 -10.63 14.51
N PHE A 16 4.73 -10.94 15.53
CA PHE A 16 5.41 -12.22 15.69
C PHE A 16 4.83 -12.99 16.87
N THR A 17 4.69 -14.30 16.69
CA THR A 17 4.27 -15.22 17.75
C THR A 17 5.35 -16.28 17.94
N ASP A 18 6.00 -16.26 19.11
CA ASP A 18 6.95 -17.29 19.53
C ASP A 18 6.21 -18.63 19.70
N SER A 19 6.73 -19.67 19.04
CA SER A 19 6.25 -21.04 19.15
C SER A 19 7.41 -22.01 19.44
N SER A 20 8.46 -21.49 20.08
CA SER A 20 9.61 -22.26 20.54
C SER A 20 9.20 -23.15 21.71
N SER A 21 9.90 -24.26 21.87
CA SER A 21 9.60 -25.24 22.90
C SER A 21 10.87 -25.67 23.61
N ASP A 22 10.70 -26.21 24.81
CA ASP A 22 11.77 -26.89 25.52
C ASP A 22 11.20 -28.13 26.20
N SER A 23 11.85 -29.28 26.03
CA SER A 23 11.30 -30.59 26.43
C SER A 23 11.60 -30.97 27.88
N ASP A 24 12.67 -30.40 28.40
CA ASP A 24 13.33 -30.71 29.66
C ASP A 24 13.36 -29.51 30.63
N GLY A 25 12.94 -28.33 30.18
CA GLY A 25 12.91 -27.12 30.99
C GLY A 25 11.99 -26.04 30.44
N SER A 26 12.47 -24.79 30.53
CA SER A 26 11.72 -23.61 30.13
C SER A 26 12.60 -22.61 29.37
N ILE A 27 12.02 -21.89 28.41
CA ILE A 27 12.77 -20.85 27.70
C ILE A 27 12.99 -19.64 28.62
N ALA A 28 14.24 -19.42 29.01
CA ALA A 28 14.68 -18.33 29.89
C ALA A 28 14.74 -16.96 29.17
N SER A 29 15.16 -16.91 27.89
CA SER A 29 15.25 -15.63 27.16
C SER A 29 15.01 -15.74 25.64
N ARG A 30 14.66 -14.59 25.03
CA ARG A 30 14.49 -14.41 23.58
C ARG A 30 15.30 -13.23 23.09
N SER A 31 15.84 -13.34 21.88
CA SER A 31 16.49 -12.27 21.15
C SER A 31 16.02 -12.27 19.70
N TRP A 32 15.28 -11.22 19.32
CA TRP A 32 14.80 -10.98 17.97
C TRP A 32 15.72 -10.00 17.25
N ASN A 33 16.00 -10.30 15.98
CA ASN A 33 16.57 -9.34 15.03
C ASN A 33 15.62 -9.22 13.84
N PHE A 34 15.15 -8.02 13.54
CA PHE A 34 14.12 -7.80 12.52
C PHE A 34 14.67 -7.67 11.09
N GLY A 35 15.99 -7.73 10.90
CA GLY A 35 16.64 -7.64 9.60
C GLY A 35 16.85 -6.21 9.09
N ASP A 36 16.45 -5.20 9.87
CA ASP A 36 16.62 -3.77 9.58
C ASP A 36 17.54 -3.05 10.59
N GLY A 37 18.22 -3.81 11.46
CA GLY A 37 19.07 -3.31 12.54
C GLY A 37 18.35 -3.17 13.88
N SER A 38 17.02 -3.27 13.93
CA SER A 38 16.23 -3.23 15.16
C SER A 38 16.15 -4.61 15.83
N THR A 39 15.99 -4.63 17.15
CA THR A 39 15.93 -5.85 17.97
C THR A 39 14.82 -5.79 19.03
N SER A 40 14.46 -6.95 19.60
CA SER A 40 13.52 -7.04 20.73
C SER A 40 13.80 -8.28 21.59
N THR A 41 13.39 -8.25 22.85
CA THR A 41 13.42 -9.39 23.78
C THR A 41 12.02 -9.82 24.22
N ALA A 42 10.96 -9.17 23.73
CA ALA A 42 9.59 -9.55 24.03
C ALA A 42 9.26 -10.94 23.49
N THR A 43 8.36 -11.67 24.17
CA THR A 43 7.92 -12.99 23.71
C THR A 43 7.23 -12.91 22.34
N ASN A 44 6.29 -11.97 22.17
CA ASN A 44 5.52 -11.80 20.93
C ASN A 44 5.61 -10.33 20.47
N PRO A 45 6.73 -9.91 19.86
CA PRO A 45 6.91 -8.51 19.49
C PRO A 45 6.01 -8.11 18.32
N SER A 46 5.69 -6.82 18.28
CA SER A 46 5.21 -6.13 17.08
C SER A 46 6.32 -5.18 16.62
N HIS A 47 6.62 -5.17 15.32
CA HIS A 47 7.67 -4.32 14.75
C HIS A 47 7.16 -3.60 13.50
N THR A 48 7.42 -2.30 13.42
CA THR A 48 7.07 -1.46 12.26
C THR A 48 8.34 -1.09 11.51
N TYR A 49 8.42 -1.51 10.25
CA TYR A 49 9.56 -1.23 9.37
C TYR A 49 9.46 0.18 8.78
N ALA A 50 10.62 0.82 8.58
CA ALA A 50 10.69 2.15 7.98
C ALA A 50 10.41 2.16 6.46
N SER A 51 10.49 1.02 5.79
CA SER A 51 10.30 0.92 4.34
C SER A 51 9.66 -0.41 3.97
N ALA A 52 8.97 -0.44 2.83
CA ALA A 52 8.53 -1.70 2.25
C ALA A 52 9.73 -2.51 1.79
N GLY A 53 9.64 -3.83 1.91
CA GLY A 53 10.73 -4.72 1.55
C GLY A 53 10.54 -6.11 2.10
N THR A 54 11.51 -6.96 1.77
CA THR A 54 11.65 -8.28 2.38
C THR A 54 12.83 -8.24 3.34
N TYR A 55 12.57 -8.60 4.58
CA TYR A 55 13.55 -8.63 5.67
C TYR A 55 13.71 -10.07 6.17
N THR A 56 14.93 -10.42 6.57
CA THR A 56 15.21 -11.71 7.22
C THR A 56 15.14 -11.51 8.72
N VAL A 57 14.10 -12.05 9.35
CA VAL A 57 13.90 -11.98 10.80
C VAL A 57 14.48 -13.22 11.44
N SER A 58 15.27 -13.06 12.49
CA SER A 58 15.78 -14.17 13.30
C SER A 58 15.29 -14.10 14.75
N LEU A 59 15.01 -15.27 15.31
CA LEU A 59 14.74 -15.48 16.72
C LEU A 59 15.79 -16.43 17.27
N THR A 60 16.48 -16.00 18.33
CA THR A 60 17.34 -16.85 19.15
C THR A 60 16.72 -17.02 20.53
N VAL A 61 16.62 -18.25 21.01
CA VAL A 61 16.12 -18.58 22.34
C VAL A 61 17.21 -19.25 23.18
N THR A 62 17.17 -19.01 24.49
CA THR A 62 18.03 -19.68 25.48
C THR A 62 17.14 -20.29 26.56
N ASP A 63 17.35 -21.56 26.91
CA ASP A 63 16.65 -22.23 28.02
C ASP A 63 17.28 -21.96 29.39
N ASP A 64 16.68 -22.52 30.43
CA ASP A 64 17.10 -22.41 31.83
C ASP A 64 18.39 -23.18 32.16
N ASP A 65 18.81 -24.11 31.30
CA ASP A 65 20.11 -24.78 31.36
C ASP A 65 21.20 -24.07 30.52
N GLY A 66 20.83 -22.97 29.84
CA GLY A 66 21.71 -22.11 29.07
C GLY A 66 21.96 -22.57 27.62
N ALA A 67 21.29 -23.62 27.15
CA ALA A 67 21.39 -24.04 25.76
C ALA A 67 20.63 -23.09 24.83
N THR A 68 21.16 -22.90 23.62
CA THR A 68 20.65 -21.90 22.67
C THR A 68 20.25 -22.52 21.33
N ASN A 69 19.24 -21.96 20.69
CA ASN A 69 18.87 -22.28 19.32
C ASN A 69 18.39 -21.05 18.56
N SER A 70 18.51 -21.05 17.23
CA SER A 70 18.13 -19.93 16.38
C SER A 70 17.37 -20.40 15.14
N THR A 71 16.40 -19.61 14.71
CA THR A 71 15.62 -19.81 13.48
C THR A 71 15.43 -18.50 12.74
N SER A 72 15.22 -18.54 11.42
CA SER A 72 15.00 -17.34 10.60
C SER A 72 13.88 -17.54 9.59
N LYS A 73 13.09 -16.49 9.34
CA LYS A 73 12.04 -16.45 8.32
C LYS A 73 12.06 -15.10 7.60
N SER A 74 11.76 -15.14 6.30
CA SER A 74 11.55 -13.91 5.54
C SER A 74 10.18 -13.30 5.87
N VAL A 75 10.15 -11.99 6.12
CA VAL A 75 8.93 -11.20 6.22
C VAL A 75 8.91 -10.19 5.09
N THR A 76 7.82 -10.15 4.33
CA THR A 76 7.58 -9.09 3.35
C THR A 76 6.56 -8.13 3.91
N VAL A 77 7.00 -6.90 4.16
CA VAL A 77 6.13 -5.80 4.56
C VAL A 77 5.91 -4.88 3.37
N SER A 78 4.66 -4.51 3.17
CA SER A 78 4.26 -3.61 2.09
C SER A 78 3.57 -2.45 2.73
N SER A 79 3.87 -1.27 2.27
CA SER A 79 3.62 -0.03 2.95
C SER A 79 2.14 0.45 2.91
N GLY A 80 1.20 -0.47 2.67
CA GLY A 80 -0.21 -0.17 2.76
C GLY A 80 -0.82 0.38 1.48
N GLY A 81 -0.54 -0.24 0.34
CA GLY A 81 -1.68 -0.73 -0.44
C GLY A 81 -1.78 -2.20 -0.04
N GLY A 82 -2.94 -2.71 0.38
CA GLY A 82 -3.06 -4.15 0.66
C GLY A 82 -2.58 -4.99 -0.53
N SER A 83 -2.61 -6.32 -0.40
CA SER A 83 -2.80 -7.17 -1.58
C SER A 83 -4.11 -6.73 -2.25
N CYS A 84 -4.01 -5.68 -3.03
CA CYS A 84 -5.07 -5.05 -3.74
C CYS A 84 -4.85 -5.56 -5.15
N THR A 85 -5.72 -6.47 -5.55
CA THR A 85 -5.79 -6.92 -6.93
C THR A 85 -6.67 -5.91 -7.66
N PRO A 86 -6.15 -5.12 -8.61
CA PRO A 86 -6.97 -4.22 -9.39
C PRO A 86 -8.09 -5.04 -10.05
N SER A 87 -9.33 -4.62 -9.87
CA SER A 87 -10.49 -5.34 -10.43
C SER A 87 -11.64 -4.38 -10.69
N GLY A 88 -12.13 -4.41 -11.94
CA GLY A 88 -13.16 -3.50 -12.42
C GLY A 88 -12.76 -2.04 -12.22
N THR A 89 -13.39 -1.39 -11.25
CA THR A 89 -13.15 0.03 -10.91
C THR A 89 -12.32 0.24 -9.64
N THR A 90 -11.84 -0.83 -9.01
CA THR A 90 -10.98 -0.73 -7.82
C THR A 90 -9.51 -0.61 -8.24
N LEU A 91 -8.85 0.46 -7.78
CA LEU A 91 -7.46 0.77 -8.01
C LEU A 91 -6.62 0.50 -6.76
N CYS A 92 -5.34 0.28 -7.01
CA CYS A 92 -4.29 0.02 -6.04
C CYS A 92 -3.11 0.97 -6.29
N ASN A 93 -2.18 1.09 -5.33
CA ASN A 93 -0.97 1.87 -5.56
C ASN A 93 -0.19 1.31 -6.77
N GLY A 94 0.15 2.14 -7.75
CA GLY A 94 0.77 1.74 -9.01
C GLY A 94 -0.19 1.24 -10.09
N SER A 95 -1.51 1.24 -9.86
CA SER A 95 -2.47 0.75 -10.86
C SER A 95 -2.48 1.59 -12.13
N GLN A 96 -2.74 0.92 -13.25
CA GLN A 96 -3.01 1.53 -14.54
C GLN A 96 -4.32 1.01 -15.12
N VAL A 97 -5.11 1.90 -15.71
CA VAL A 97 -6.30 1.57 -16.48
C VAL A 97 -6.15 2.17 -17.87
N SER A 98 -5.88 1.32 -18.85
CA SER A 98 -5.70 1.71 -20.25
C SER A 98 -7.02 1.68 -21.02
N GLY A 99 -7.04 2.31 -22.19
CA GLY A 99 -8.17 2.25 -23.11
C GLY A 99 -9.41 3.02 -22.65
N LEU A 100 -9.25 4.04 -21.81
CA LEU A 100 -10.36 4.90 -21.42
C LEU A 100 -10.84 5.71 -22.62
N SER A 101 -12.16 5.72 -22.79
CA SER A 101 -12.84 6.48 -23.84
C SER A 101 -14.18 7.01 -23.33
N ALA A 102 -14.58 8.18 -23.81
CA ALA A 102 -15.91 8.72 -23.56
C ALA A 102 -16.34 9.67 -24.69
N ALA A 103 -17.65 9.69 -24.99
CA ALA A 103 -18.24 10.67 -25.88
C ALA A 103 -18.32 12.05 -25.22
N LYS A 104 -18.31 13.13 -26.01
CA LYS A 104 -18.37 14.52 -25.54
C LYS A 104 -19.46 14.72 -24.47
N GLY A 105 -19.07 15.31 -23.34
CA GLY A 105 -19.93 15.60 -22.20
C GLY A 105 -20.23 14.40 -21.29
N LYS A 106 -19.79 13.18 -21.64
CA LYS A 106 -19.93 11.97 -20.82
C LYS A 106 -18.70 11.75 -19.94
N TRP A 107 -18.86 10.83 -19.00
CA TRP A 107 -17.84 10.42 -18.04
C TRP A 107 -17.47 8.96 -18.25
N THR A 108 -16.25 8.59 -17.86
CA THR A 108 -15.87 7.20 -17.62
C THR A 108 -16.54 6.65 -16.35
N SER A 109 -16.34 5.35 -16.12
CA SER A 109 -16.61 4.69 -14.84
C SER A 109 -15.96 5.44 -13.66
N THR A 110 -16.52 5.27 -12.47
CA THR A 110 -15.93 5.83 -11.25
C THR A 110 -14.94 4.85 -10.66
N TYR A 111 -13.67 5.21 -10.65
CA TYR A 111 -12.61 4.40 -10.05
C TYR A 111 -12.34 4.84 -8.62
N LYS A 112 -11.96 3.90 -7.75
CA LYS A 112 -11.68 4.16 -6.33
C LYS A 112 -10.32 3.65 -5.91
N LEU A 113 -9.60 4.44 -5.12
CA LEU A 113 -8.32 4.09 -4.50
C LEU A 113 -8.42 4.35 -3.00
N VAL A 114 -8.14 3.34 -2.18
CA VAL A 114 -8.01 3.53 -0.74
C VAL A 114 -6.59 3.99 -0.43
N VAL A 115 -6.46 5.13 0.24
CA VAL A 115 -5.18 5.72 0.65
C VAL A 115 -5.06 5.58 2.16
N PRO A 116 -4.02 4.90 2.68
CA PRO A 116 -3.85 4.68 4.11
C PRO A 116 -3.45 5.96 4.84
N ALA A 117 -3.53 5.94 6.17
CA ALA A 117 -2.89 6.96 7.00
C ALA A 117 -1.36 6.86 6.87
N GLY A 118 -0.69 8.01 6.86
CA GLY A 118 0.77 8.09 6.69
C GLY A 118 1.24 8.27 5.24
N ALA A 119 0.38 7.98 4.26
CA ALA A 119 0.73 8.18 2.85
C ALA A 119 1.04 9.65 2.54
N SER A 120 1.97 9.85 1.62
CA SER A 120 2.43 11.12 1.04
C SER A 120 2.50 11.02 -0.48
N ASN A 121 2.62 12.17 -1.16
CA ASN A 121 2.83 12.23 -2.61
C ASN A 121 1.80 11.43 -3.45
N LEU A 122 0.52 11.42 -3.02
CA LEU A 122 -0.54 10.79 -3.80
C LEU A 122 -0.70 11.49 -5.14
N LYS A 123 -0.72 10.71 -6.21
CA LYS A 123 -0.79 11.15 -7.58
C LYS A 123 -1.81 10.34 -8.35
N PHE A 124 -2.69 11.03 -9.05
CA PHE A 124 -3.47 10.50 -10.16
C PHE A 124 -3.00 11.21 -11.42
N SER A 125 -2.82 10.48 -12.51
CA SER A 125 -2.48 11.07 -13.80
C SER A 125 -3.17 10.36 -14.95
N ILE A 126 -3.59 11.12 -15.95
CA ILE A 126 -3.99 10.59 -17.25
C ILE A 126 -2.97 11.01 -18.31
N ALA A 127 -2.77 10.16 -19.32
CA ALA A 127 -1.92 10.45 -20.46
C ALA A 127 -2.28 9.60 -21.69
N GLY A 128 -1.77 10.02 -22.85
CA GLY A 128 -1.90 9.29 -24.11
C GLY A 128 -3.26 9.45 -24.78
N GLY A 129 -3.55 8.60 -25.77
CA GLY A 129 -4.81 8.63 -26.51
C GLY A 129 -5.00 9.89 -27.38
N THR A 130 -6.24 10.12 -27.79
CA THR A 130 -6.68 11.28 -28.60
C THR A 130 -7.82 12.02 -27.91
N GLY A 131 -8.15 13.23 -28.37
CA GLY A 131 -9.27 14.01 -27.83
C GLY A 131 -8.86 14.94 -26.68
N ASP A 132 -9.82 15.20 -25.78
CA ASP A 132 -9.66 16.13 -24.66
C ASP A 132 -10.38 15.58 -23.42
N ALA A 133 -9.58 15.08 -22.48
CA ALA A 133 -10.03 14.28 -21.35
C ALA A 133 -9.69 14.99 -20.04
N ASP A 134 -10.72 15.42 -19.32
CA ASP A 134 -10.60 16.12 -18.05
C ASP A 134 -10.68 15.16 -16.86
N MET A 135 -9.65 15.11 -16.01
CA MET A 135 -9.62 14.31 -14.80
C MET A 135 -10.15 15.08 -13.58
N TYR A 136 -10.97 14.40 -12.79
CA TYR A 136 -11.48 14.90 -11.51
C TYR A 136 -11.21 13.87 -10.43
N VAL A 137 -10.74 14.34 -9.27
CA VAL A 137 -10.47 13.51 -8.09
C VAL A 137 -11.17 14.08 -6.87
N ARG A 138 -11.78 13.22 -6.04
CA ARG A 138 -12.44 13.62 -4.79
C ARG A 138 -12.33 12.56 -3.70
N LEU A 139 -12.06 12.98 -2.46
CA LEU A 139 -12.08 12.15 -1.26
C LEU A 139 -13.52 11.88 -0.79
N GLY A 140 -13.81 10.63 -0.44
CA GLY A 140 -15.04 10.18 0.20
C GLY A 140 -16.25 9.98 -0.73
N SER A 141 -16.26 10.54 -1.94
CA SER A 141 -17.35 10.34 -2.90
C SER A 141 -16.93 10.62 -4.34
N ALA A 142 -17.74 10.19 -5.30
CA ALA A 142 -17.51 10.46 -6.72
C ALA A 142 -17.46 11.97 -7.01
N PRO A 143 -16.50 12.44 -7.83
CA PRO A 143 -16.45 13.83 -8.24
C PRO A 143 -17.57 14.19 -9.23
N THR A 144 -17.96 15.47 -9.20
CA THR A 144 -18.85 16.13 -10.17
C THR A 144 -18.14 17.31 -10.82
N THR A 145 -18.78 17.98 -11.79
CA THR A 145 -18.24 19.21 -12.40
C THR A 145 -18.14 20.39 -11.42
N THR A 146 -18.82 20.31 -10.26
CA THR A 146 -18.86 21.38 -9.25
C THR A 146 -18.33 20.95 -7.89
N SER A 147 -18.03 19.67 -7.70
CA SER A 147 -17.53 19.13 -6.43
C SER A 147 -16.39 18.15 -6.68
N TYR A 148 -15.19 18.60 -6.38
CA TYR A 148 -13.93 17.86 -6.53
C TYR A 148 -12.89 18.41 -5.56
N ASN A 149 -11.90 17.60 -5.23
CA ASN A 149 -10.70 18.06 -4.51
C ASN A 149 -9.59 18.48 -5.47
N CYS A 150 -9.54 17.89 -6.67
CA CYS A 150 -8.59 18.28 -7.69
C CYS A 150 -9.17 18.14 -9.10
N ARG A 151 -8.88 19.14 -9.92
CA ARG A 151 -9.03 19.19 -11.38
C ARG A 151 -7.85 20.01 -11.94
N PRO A 152 -7.00 19.48 -12.83
CA PRO A 152 -5.77 20.19 -13.27
C PRO A 152 -5.97 21.36 -14.24
N TYR A 153 -7.15 21.54 -14.84
CA TYR A 153 -7.46 22.63 -15.80
C TYR A 153 -6.52 22.69 -17.01
N LEU A 154 -6.01 21.54 -17.45
CA LEU A 154 -5.17 21.45 -18.64
C LEU A 154 -6.01 21.07 -19.85
N SER A 155 -5.60 21.50 -21.04
CA SER A 155 -6.19 21.02 -22.29
C SER A 155 -5.51 19.73 -22.73
N GLY A 156 -6.29 18.80 -23.29
CA GLY A 156 -5.78 17.54 -23.83
C GLY A 156 -5.90 16.39 -22.82
N ASN A 157 -5.02 15.40 -22.93
CA ASN A 157 -5.14 14.16 -22.16
C ASN A 157 -4.08 13.99 -21.07
N ASN A 158 -3.14 14.94 -20.96
CA ASN A 158 -2.04 14.87 -20.02
C ASN A 158 -2.37 15.72 -18.79
N GLU A 159 -3.01 15.09 -17.81
CA GLU A 159 -3.43 15.76 -16.59
C GLU A 159 -2.88 15.05 -15.36
N THR A 160 -2.60 15.81 -14.30
CA THR A 160 -2.08 15.26 -13.05
C THR A 160 -2.68 15.98 -11.84
N CYS A 161 -3.21 15.19 -10.91
CA CYS A 161 -3.59 15.63 -9.57
C CYS A 161 -2.58 15.09 -8.56
N THR A 162 -2.00 15.97 -7.75
CA THR A 162 -1.04 15.60 -6.70
C THR A 162 -1.48 16.14 -5.35
N PHE A 163 -1.37 15.30 -4.33
CA PHE A 163 -1.62 15.62 -2.94
C PHE A 163 -0.36 15.27 -2.15
N ALA A 164 0.39 16.29 -1.69
CA ALA A 164 1.65 16.07 -0.98
C ALA A 164 1.43 15.33 0.36
N ALA A 165 0.38 15.72 1.09
CA ALA A 165 -0.06 15.09 2.33
C ALA A 165 -1.56 14.72 2.22
N PRO A 166 -1.89 13.60 1.53
CA PRO A 166 -3.27 13.16 1.38
C PRO A 166 -3.88 12.79 2.73
N THR A 167 -5.13 13.18 2.97
CA THR A 167 -5.91 12.61 4.07
C THR A 167 -6.20 11.14 3.79
N ALA A 168 -6.07 10.29 4.80
CA ALA A 168 -6.43 8.88 4.71
C ALA A 168 -7.91 8.71 4.32
N GLY A 169 -8.21 7.75 3.46
CA GLY A 169 -9.57 7.44 3.02
C GLY A 169 -9.65 7.07 1.56
N THR A 170 -10.88 6.97 1.06
CA THR A 170 -11.15 6.53 -0.32
C THR A 170 -11.21 7.71 -1.26
N TYR A 171 -10.28 7.79 -2.19
CA TYR A 171 -10.31 8.75 -3.29
C TYR A 171 -11.04 8.15 -4.49
N TYR A 172 -11.93 8.92 -5.09
CA TYR A 172 -12.66 8.58 -6.30
C TYR A 172 -12.15 9.43 -7.45
N VAL A 173 -11.92 8.81 -8.60
CA VAL A 173 -11.47 9.47 -9.82
C VAL A 173 -12.41 9.14 -10.98
N ARG A 174 -12.72 10.17 -11.78
CA ARG A 174 -13.46 10.06 -13.04
C ARG A 174 -12.79 10.92 -14.09
N VAL A 175 -12.94 10.52 -15.35
CA VAL A 175 -12.45 11.30 -16.50
C VAL A 175 -13.68 11.71 -17.32
N ARG A 176 -13.79 13.02 -17.61
CA ARG A 176 -14.87 13.61 -18.40
C ARG A 176 -14.35 13.98 -19.78
N ALA A 177 -15.16 13.72 -20.80
CA ALA A 177 -14.85 14.14 -22.16
C ALA A 177 -15.24 15.61 -22.39
N TYR A 178 -14.27 16.53 -22.41
CA TYR A 178 -14.52 17.89 -22.91
C TYR A 178 -14.77 17.87 -24.42
N SER A 179 -13.93 17.09 -25.11
CA SER A 179 -14.19 16.54 -26.44
C SER A 179 -14.20 15.02 -26.35
N ALA A 180 -14.78 14.33 -27.33
CA ALA A 180 -14.72 12.87 -27.34
C ALA A 180 -13.25 12.43 -27.33
N PHE A 181 -12.90 11.50 -26.44
CA PHE A 181 -11.53 10.99 -26.28
C PHE A 181 -11.52 9.48 -26.34
N SER A 182 -10.36 8.92 -26.69
CA SER A 182 -10.17 7.47 -26.72
C SER A 182 -8.70 7.08 -26.48
N GLY A 183 -8.49 5.92 -25.87
CA GLY A 183 -7.16 5.35 -25.66
C GLY A 183 -6.36 6.01 -24.52
N VAL A 184 -7.02 6.77 -23.64
CA VAL A 184 -6.36 7.43 -22.50
C VAL A 184 -6.03 6.39 -21.42
N THR A 185 -4.88 6.55 -20.77
CA THR A 185 -4.47 5.71 -19.64
C THR A 185 -4.49 6.50 -18.35
N LEU A 186 -5.22 6.02 -17.34
CA LEU A 186 -5.17 6.50 -15.96
C LEU A 186 -4.11 5.73 -15.19
N SER A 187 -3.26 6.43 -14.44
CA SER A 187 -2.25 5.86 -13.54
C SER A 187 -2.38 6.46 -12.14
N THR A 188 -2.10 5.66 -11.10
CA THR A 188 -2.13 6.11 -9.70
C THR A 188 -0.89 5.71 -8.94
N SER A 189 -0.37 6.58 -8.09
CA SER A 189 0.71 6.26 -7.18
C SER A 189 0.62 7.04 -5.88
N PHE A 190 1.18 6.54 -4.79
CA PHE A 190 1.50 7.33 -3.59
C PHE A 190 2.77 6.79 -2.95
N THR A 191 3.49 7.66 -2.25
CA THR A 191 4.51 7.25 -1.29
C THR A 191 3.78 6.82 -0.02
N PRO A 192 3.91 5.58 0.39
CA PRO A 192 3.19 5.08 1.55
C PRO A 192 3.81 5.50 2.89
#